data_AF-A0A8D8FAL5-F1
#
_entry.id   AF-A0A8D8FAL5-F1
#
_cell.length_a   1.000
_cell.length_b   1.000
_cell.length_c   1.000
_cell.angle_alpha   90.00
_cell.angle_beta   90.00
_cell.angle_gamma   90.00
#
_symmetry.space_group_name_H-M   'P 1'
#
loop_
_entity.id
_entity.type
_entity.pdbx_description
1 polymer ?
#
loop_
_entity_poly.entity_id
_entity_poly.type
_entity_poly.pdbx_seq_one_letter_code
_entity_poly.pdbx_strand_id
1 'polypeptide(L)'
;LQGGPTQAMQEIIGQVLPLRKMIKTLRQAAVDLFPEDDAFNYSEGSCEKNWIMESHLYDCMGLLAVTHNFSWSRWNLLSGCRMCVLLMREIVEHRRLPTHSTLLVTPLKAVIVDSVEVSPVFNTGPIEGMGHYADLYHLGREHSQPSSKVKQENMSPILRDNAVQLLKLVRPLSFA
;
A
#
# COMPACT_ATOMS: atom_id res chain seq x y z
N LEU A 1 -25.76 -5.01 -20.78
CA LEU A 1 -24.72 -4.13 -21.38
C LEU A 1 -23.63 -3.96 -20.33
N GLN A 2 -22.58 -4.78 -20.36
CA GLN A 2 -21.50 -4.78 -19.37
C GLN A 2 -20.27 -4.06 -19.93
N GLY A 3 -19.80 -3.03 -19.21
CA GLY A 3 -18.36 -2.77 -19.05
C GLY A 3 -17.61 -1.95 -20.09
N GLY A 4 -18.26 -1.18 -20.96
CA GLY A 4 -17.53 -0.20 -21.80
C GLY A 4 -17.03 0.99 -20.95
N PRO A 5 -15.82 1.53 -21.17
CA PRO A 5 -15.38 2.74 -20.48
C PRO A 5 -16.39 3.85 -20.77
N THR A 6 -16.94 4.45 -19.72
CA THR A 6 -17.81 5.62 -19.86
C THR A 6 -17.06 6.72 -20.62
N GLN A 7 -17.79 7.59 -21.33
CA GLN A 7 -17.19 8.71 -22.07
C GLN A 7 -16.25 9.54 -21.17
N ALA A 8 -16.62 9.70 -19.89
CA ALA A 8 -15.80 10.32 -18.85
C ALA A 8 -14.44 9.62 -18.62
N MET A 9 -14.36 8.29 -18.73
CA MET A 9 -13.08 7.57 -18.63
C MET A 9 -12.20 7.78 -19.87
N GLN A 10 -12.79 7.80 -21.07
CA GLN A 10 -12.01 8.02 -22.29
C GLN A 10 -11.32 9.39 -22.33
N GLU A 11 -11.98 10.41 -21.76
CA GLU A 11 -11.46 11.78 -21.71
C GLU A 11 -10.25 11.97 -20.78
N ILE A 12 -10.06 11.08 -19.79
CA ILE A 12 -8.99 11.20 -18.80
C ILE A 12 -7.80 10.27 -19.05
N ILE A 13 -7.93 9.29 -19.94
CA ILE A 13 -6.82 8.38 -20.27
C ILE A 13 -5.67 9.18 -20.89
N GLY A 14 -4.45 8.96 -20.37
CA GLY A 14 -3.24 9.65 -20.83
C GLY A 14 -3.11 11.10 -20.36
N GLN A 15 -4.06 11.63 -19.59
CA GLN A 15 -4.03 12.99 -19.09
C GLN A 15 -3.43 13.07 -17.69
N VAL A 16 -2.58 14.08 -17.45
CA VAL A 16 -2.12 14.43 -16.10
C VAL A 16 -3.18 15.31 -15.45
N LEU A 17 -3.77 14.82 -14.37
CA LEU A 17 -4.82 15.52 -13.63
C LEU A 17 -4.38 15.81 -12.19
N PRO A 18 -4.79 16.96 -11.60
CA PRO A 18 -4.71 17.15 -10.16
C PRO A 18 -5.52 16.06 -9.44
N LEU A 19 -4.99 15.55 -8.32
CA LEU A 19 -5.59 14.43 -7.57
C LEU A 19 -7.09 14.63 -7.29
N ARG A 20 -7.50 15.82 -6.82
CA ARG A 20 -8.91 16.15 -6.56
C ARG A 20 -9.79 16.04 -7.81
N LYS A 21 -9.29 16.48 -8.97
CA LYS A 21 -10.02 16.39 -10.24
C LYS A 21 -10.13 14.95 -10.69
N MET A 22 -9.05 14.17 -10.57
CA MET A 22 -9.03 12.74 -10.87
C MET A 22 -10.07 11.97 -10.04
N ILE A 23 -10.10 12.17 -8.72
CA ILE A 23 -11.07 11.53 -7.82
C ILE A 23 -12.51 11.87 -8.23
N LYS A 24 -12.79 13.16 -8.47
CA LYS A 24 -14.12 13.61 -8.90
C LYS A 24 -14.54 12.93 -10.20
N THR A 25 -13.65 12.90 -11.20
CA THR A 25 -13.98 12.28 -12.49
C THR A 25 -14.18 10.77 -12.36
N LEU A 26 -13.34 10.07 -11.59
CA LEU A 26 -13.48 8.63 -11.36
C LEU A 26 -14.81 8.30 -10.65
N ARG A 27 -15.19 9.08 -9.62
CA ARG A 27 -16.50 8.93 -8.96
C ARG A 27 -17.66 9.19 -9.93
N GLN A 28 -17.57 10.23 -10.76
CA GLN A 28 -18.58 10.53 -11.80
C GLN A 28 -18.67 9.44 -12.88
N ALA A 29 -17.56 8.76 -13.15
CA ALA A 29 -17.49 7.61 -14.04
C ALA A 29 -17.97 6.30 -13.39
N ALA A 30 -18.49 6.35 -12.16
CA ALA A 30 -18.92 5.20 -11.36
C ALA A 30 -17.80 4.17 -11.13
N VAL A 31 -16.56 4.64 -10.98
CA VAL A 31 -15.42 3.80 -10.61
C VAL A 31 -15.40 3.62 -9.10
N ASP A 32 -15.63 2.39 -8.65
CA ASP A 32 -15.69 2.01 -7.24
C ASP A 32 -14.28 1.75 -6.67
N LEU A 33 -13.59 2.85 -6.35
CA LEU A 33 -12.22 2.82 -5.80
C LEU A 33 -12.07 3.57 -4.48
N PHE A 34 -13.08 4.35 -4.08
CA PHE A 34 -12.98 5.30 -2.97
C PHE A 34 -14.07 4.98 -1.94
N PRO A 35 -13.85 3.97 -1.08
CA PRO A 35 -14.85 3.55 -0.10
C PRO A 35 -15.26 4.70 0.81
N GLU A 36 -16.54 4.75 1.16
CA GLU A 36 -17.07 5.63 2.21
C GLU A 36 -16.82 5.00 3.60
N ASP A 37 -16.95 5.79 4.66
CA ASP A 37 -16.58 5.37 6.02
C ASP A 37 -17.35 4.12 6.52
N ASP A 38 -18.56 3.88 6.02
CA ASP A 38 -19.41 2.74 6.38
C ASP A 38 -19.34 1.58 5.39
N ALA A 39 -18.46 1.64 4.37
CA ALA A 39 -18.33 0.62 3.32
C ALA A 39 -18.04 -0.80 3.86
N PHE A 40 -17.42 -0.91 5.03
CA PHE A 40 -17.15 -2.20 5.68
C PHE A 40 -18.44 -2.94 6.08
N ASN A 41 -19.56 -2.25 6.25
CA ASN A 41 -20.85 -2.87 6.56
C ASN A 41 -21.50 -3.53 5.33
N TYR A 42 -21.02 -3.22 4.12
CA TYR A 42 -21.62 -3.64 2.85
C TYR A 42 -20.66 -4.43 1.96
N SER A 43 -19.39 -4.57 2.34
CA SER A 43 -18.38 -5.30 1.58
C SER A 43 -18.07 -6.64 2.24
N GLU A 44 -18.50 -7.72 1.60
CA GLU A 44 -18.09 -9.07 1.99
C GLU A 44 -16.60 -9.28 1.67
N GLY A 45 -15.90 -9.96 2.57
CA GLY A 45 -14.46 -10.19 2.38
C GLY A 45 -13.61 -8.94 2.53
N SER A 46 -14.07 -7.90 3.24
CA SER A 46 -13.22 -6.82 3.72
C SER A 46 -12.79 -7.08 5.17
N CYS A 47 -11.67 -6.48 5.57
CA CYS A 47 -11.23 -6.51 6.96
C CYS A 47 -10.73 -5.12 7.35
N GLU A 48 -11.64 -4.30 7.86
CA GLU A 48 -11.31 -2.94 8.26
C GLU A 48 -10.15 -2.92 9.25
N LYS A 49 -9.10 -2.19 8.89
CA LYS A 49 -7.91 -2.01 9.71
C LYS A 49 -8.10 -0.86 10.68
N ASN A 50 -7.38 -0.90 11.79
CA ASN A 50 -7.31 0.21 12.72
C ASN A 50 -6.79 1.45 11.97
N TRP A 51 -7.63 2.48 11.88
CA TRP A 51 -7.37 3.65 11.06
C TRP A 51 -6.05 4.35 11.39
N ILE A 52 -5.68 4.48 12.67
CA ILE A 52 -4.44 5.14 13.08
C ILE A 52 -3.22 4.39 12.53
N MET A 53 -3.21 3.06 12.69
CA MET A 53 -2.16 2.19 12.17
C MET A 53 -2.11 2.23 10.63
N GLU A 54 -3.25 2.08 9.97
CA GLU A 54 -3.35 2.06 8.50
C GLU A 54 -2.92 3.41 7.89
N SER A 55 -3.38 4.52 8.46
CA SER A 55 -3.00 5.88 8.07
C SER A 55 -1.49 6.12 8.20
N HIS A 56 -0.89 5.73 9.35
CA HIS A 56 0.56 5.85 9.57
C HIS A 56 1.36 4.97 8.60
N LEU A 57 0.87 3.76 8.31
CA LEU A 57 1.49 2.89 7.33
C LEU A 57 1.47 3.52 5.94
N TYR A 58 0.38 4.17 5.53
CA TYR A 58 0.34 4.92 4.27
C TYR A 58 1.30 6.10 4.24
N ASP A 59 1.46 6.82 5.35
CA ASP A 59 2.48 7.87 5.46
C ASP A 59 3.90 7.29 5.24
N CYS A 60 4.19 6.14 5.85
CA CYS A 60 5.45 5.43 5.64
C CYS A 60 5.63 4.91 4.20
N MET A 61 4.58 4.35 3.59
CA MET A 61 4.61 3.91 2.19
C MET A 61 4.86 5.08 1.24
N GLY A 62 4.31 6.25 1.54
CA GLY A 62 4.55 7.49 0.82
C GLY A 62 6.03 7.87 0.77
N LEU A 63 6.75 7.73 1.90
CA LEU A 63 8.21 7.99 1.98
C LEU A 63 9.03 7.03 1.11
N LEU A 64 8.48 5.84 0.81
CA LEU A 64 9.14 4.80 0.02
C LEU A 64 8.64 4.74 -1.43
N ALA A 65 7.68 5.58 -1.83
CA ALA A 65 6.90 5.40 -3.06
C ALA A 65 7.72 5.41 -4.36
N VAL A 66 8.89 6.08 -4.39
CA VAL A 66 9.79 6.10 -5.57
C VAL A 66 10.82 4.97 -5.58
N THR A 67 10.89 4.17 -4.50
CA THR A 67 11.91 3.13 -4.33
C THR A 67 11.33 1.75 -4.08
N HIS A 68 10.06 1.64 -3.70
CA HIS A 68 9.43 0.37 -3.36
C HIS A 68 8.16 0.17 -4.16
N ASN A 69 7.88 -1.09 -4.49
CA ASN A 69 6.55 -1.52 -4.89
C ASN A 69 5.87 -2.22 -3.72
N PHE A 70 4.58 -1.94 -3.61
CA PHE A 70 3.70 -2.57 -2.65
C PHE A 70 2.59 -3.28 -3.40
N SER A 71 2.15 -4.41 -2.87
CA SER A 71 0.97 -5.12 -3.34
C SER A 71 0.17 -5.62 -2.15
N TRP A 72 -1.13 -5.79 -2.34
CA TRP A 72 -1.99 -6.37 -1.34
C TRP A 72 -1.61 -7.84 -1.07
N SER A 73 -1.93 -8.30 0.14
CA SER A 73 -1.74 -9.69 0.54
C SER A 73 -3.08 -10.29 0.98
N ARG A 74 -3.33 -11.54 0.58
CA ARG A 74 -4.54 -12.29 0.98
C ARG A 74 -4.69 -12.43 2.49
N TRP A 75 -3.58 -12.33 3.21
CA TRP A 75 -3.55 -12.50 4.65
C TRP A 75 -4.29 -11.36 5.37
N ASN A 76 -4.54 -10.22 4.72
CA ASN A 76 -5.36 -9.15 5.30
C ASN A 76 -6.77 -9.61 5.67
N LEU A 77 -7.35 -10.55 4.92
CA LEU A 77 -8.69 -11.07 5.20
C LEU A 77 -8.79 -11.74 6.58
N LEU A 78 -7.69 -12.38 7.02
CA LEU A 78 -7.66 -13.19 8.24
C LEU A 78 -6.83 -12.55 9.36
N SER A 79 -6.13 -11.44 9.09
CA SER A 79 -5.19 -10.82 10.04
C SER A 79 -5.89 -9.93 11.08
N GLY A 80 -7.20 -9.74 10.99
CA GLY A 80 -7.95 -8.85 11.88
C GLY A 80 -7.55 -7.39 11.73
N CYS A 81 -8.11 -6.52 12.57
CA CYS A 81 -7.98 -5.06 12.41
C CYS A 81 -6.62 -4.49 12.83
N ARG A 82 -5.83 -5.20 13.64
CA ARG A 82 -4.54 -4.70 14.19
C ARG A 82 -3.31 -5.27 13.48
N MET A 83 -3.49 -5.90 12.33
CA MET A 83 -2.40 -6.41 11.52
C MET A 83 -2.67 -6.08 10.06
N CYS A 84 -1.75 -5.34 9.45
CA CYS A 84 -1.70 -5.15 8.01
C CYS A 84 -0.63 -6.08 7.44
N VAL A 85 -1.00 -6.87 6.43
CA VAL A 85 -0.06 -7.70 5.68
C VAL A 85 0.01 -7.17 4.27
N LEU A 86 1.22 -6.99 3.74
CA LEU A 86 1.40 -6.52 2.38
C LEU A 86 2.68 -7.11 1.79
N LEU A 87 2.71 -7.16 0.47
CA LEU A 87 3.88 -7.55 -0.27
C LEU A 87 4.71 -6.31 -0.55
N MET A 88 6.02 -6.38 -0.29
CA MET A 88 6.94 -5.28 -0.52
C MET A 88 8.15 -5.77 -1.29
N ARG A 89 8.64 -4.96 -2.23
CA ARG A 89 9.96 -5.14 -2.85
C ARG A 89 10.61 -3.79 -3.11
N GLU A 90 11.92 -3.74 -2.96
CA GLU A 90 12.71 -2.60 -3.40
C GLU A 90 12.92 -2.65 -4.93
N ILE A 91 12.83 -1.49 -5.57
CA ILE A 91 13.10 -1.29 -6.99
C ILE A 91 14.55 -0.83 -7.12
N VAL A 92 15.37 -1.65 -7.78
CA VAL A 92 16.77 -1.32 -8.03
C VAL A 92 16.92 -1.04 -9.51
N GLU A 93 17.26 0.21 -9.85
CA GLU A 93 17.45 0.61 -11.24
C GLU A 93 18.48 -0.26 -11.94
N HIS A 94 18.20 -0.58 -13.21
CA HIS A 94 19.05 -1.41 -14.06
C HIS A 94 19.30 -2.82 -13.53
N ARG A 95 18.50 -3.29 -12.57
CA ARG A 95 18.52 -4.68 -12.10
C ARG A 95 17.17 -5.36 -12.29
N ARG A 96 17.20 -6.69 -12.30
CA ARG A 96 15.98 -7.50 -12.30
C ARG A 96 15.19 -7.21 -11.01
N LEU A 97 13.88 -7.01 -11.16
CA LEU A 97 12.99 -6.81 -10.02
C LEU A 97 13.07 -8.02 -9.07
N PRO A 98 13.35 -7.79 -7.77
CA PRO A 98 13.37 -8.86 -6.79
C PRO A 98 11.96 -9.41 -6.54
N THR A 99 11.89 -10.59 -5.94
CA THR A 99 10.65 -11.17 -5.44
C THR A 99 10.09 -10.32 -4.30
N HIS A 100 8.77 -10.35 -4.13
CA HIS A 100 8.15 -9.69 -2.99
C HIS A 100 8.49 -10.43 -1.70
N SER A 101 8.84 -9.66 -0.68
CA SER A 101 8.87 -10.09 0.70
C SER A 101 7.50 -9.82 1.33
N THR A 102 7.09 -10.66 2.28
CA THR A 102 5.85 -10.46 3.03
C THR A 102 6.14 -9.59 4.25
N LEU A 103 5.53 -8.41 4.28
CA LEU A 103 5.63 -7.43 5.35
C LEU A 103 4.42 -7.54 6.26
N LEU A 104 4.66 -7.68 7.56
CA LEU A 104 3.66 -7.59 8.62
C LEU A 104 3.85 -6.27 9.38
N VAL A 105 2.80 -5.47 9.47
CA VAL A 105 2.75 -4.23 10.23
C VAL A 105 1.66 -4.31 11.29
N THR A 106 2.02 -3.91 12.49
CA THR A 106 1.14 -3.78 13.66
C THR A 106 1.30 -2.38 14.25
N PRO A 107 0.48 -1.95 15.22
CA PRO A 107 0.68 -0.66 15.87
C PRO A 107 2.01 -0.51 16.60
N LEU A 108 2.74 -1.61 16.83
CA LEU A 108 3.96 -1.63 17.64
C LEU A 108 5.23 -1.92 16.83
N LYS A 109 5.09 -2.48 15.61
CA LYS A 109 6.24 -2.88 14.80
C LYS A 109 5.91 -3.10 13.33
N ALA A 110 6.95 -2.99 12.49
CA ALA A 110 6.99 -3.51 11.13
C ALA A 110 8.08 -4.57 10.99
N VAL A 111 7.80 -5.67 10.30
CA VAL A 111 8.74 -6.79 10.17
C VAL A 111 8.50 -7.60 8.90
N ILE A 112 9.57 -8.08 8.28
CA ILE A 112 9.47 -9.07 7.19
C ILE A 112 9.30 -10.45 7.82
N VAL A 113 8.25 -11.17 7.42
CA VAL A 113 7.89 -12.48 7.96
C VAL A 113 8.21 -13.60 6.97
N ASP A 114 8.44 -14.79 7.51
CA ASP A 114 8.65 -16.00 6.71
C ASP A 114 7.31 -16.60 6.28
N SER A 115 6.60 -15.88 5.41
CA SER A 115 5.34 -16.30 4.81
C SER A 115 5.31 -15.97 3.32
N VAL A 116 4.61 -16.78 2.54
CA VAL A 116 4.31 -16.52 1.13
C VAL A 116 2.82 -16.66 0.86
N GLU A 117 2.34 -16.05 -0.22
CA GLU A 117 0.90 -16.03 -0.56
C GLU A 117 0.30 -17.43 -0.85
N VAL A 118 1.13 -18.40 -1.21
CA VAL A 118 0.68 -19.77 -1.51
C VAL A 118 0.70 -20.69 -0.29
N SER A 119 1.21 -20.23 0.86
CA SER A 119 1.27 -21.03 2.07
C SER A 119 -0.14 -21.32 2.60
N PRO A 120 -0.39 -22.53 3.15
CA PRO A 120 -1.68 -22.86 3.75
C PRO A 120 -1.91 -22.14 5.08
N VAL A 121 -0.83 -21.71 5.75
CA VAL A 121 -0.87 -21.07 7.07
C VAL A 121 -0.03 -19.80 7.02
N PHE A 122 -0.51 -18.75 7.69
CA PHE A 122 0.23 -17.51 7.87
C PHE A 122 1.17 -17.62 9.07
N ASN A 123 2.47 -17.49 8.81
CA ASN A 123 3.51 -17.42 9.83
C ASN A 123 3.84 -15.94 10.11
N THR A 124 3.58 -15.50 11.33
CA THR A 124 3.90 -14.14 11.80
C THR A 124 5.34 -14.00 12.31
N GLY A 125 6.10 -15.11 12.33
CA GLY A 125 7.49 -15.14 12.74
C GLY A 125 8.37 -14.32 11.79
N PRO A 126 9.29 -13.50 12.34
CA PRO A 126 10.23 -12.76 11.52
C PRO A 126 11.15 -13.72 10.76
N ILE A 127 11.64 -13.30 9.60
CA ILE A 127 12.79 -13.97 8.97
C ILE A 127 14.02 -13.89 9.89
N GLU A 128 14.94 -14.84 9.76
CA GLU A 128 16.14 -14.89 10.61
C GLU A 128 16.98 -13.61 10.49
N GLY A 129 17.51 -13.13 11.63
CA GLY A 129 18.35 -11.94 11.69
C GLY A 129 17.61 -10.60 11.65
N MET A 130 16.27 -10.59 11.59
CA MET A 130 15.50 -9.34 11.66
C MET A 130 15.48 -8.72 13.06
N GLY A 131 15.84 -7.45 13.12
CA GLY A 131 15.69 -6.62 14.32
C GLY A 131 14.24 -6.20 14.59
N HIS A 132 14.07 -5.40 15.64
CA HIS A 132 12.79 -4.75 15.94
C HIS A 132 12.75 -3.35 15.31
N TYR A 133 11.76 -3.11 14.45
CA TYR A 133 11.52 -1.79 13.84
C TYR A 133 10.15 -1.28 14.26
N ALA A 134 10.08 -0.05 14.76
CA ALA A 134 8.83 0.55 15.25
C ALA A 134 7.78 0.69 14.13
N ASP A 135 8.21 0.97 12.91
CA ASP A 135 7.37 1.14 11.73
C ASP A 135 8.12 0.82 10.43
N LEU A 136 7.41 0.93 9.31
CA LEU A 136 7.94 0.68 7.97
C LEU A 136 9.05 1.69 7.60
N TYR A 137 9.01 2.92 8.10
CA TYR A 137 10.08 3.87 7.84
C TYR A 137 11.40 3.42 8.46
N HIS A 138 11.40 3.00 9.73
CA HIS A 138 12.61 2.49 10.39
C HIS A 138 13.14 1.23 9.72
N LEU A 139 12.25 0.31 9.32
CA LEU A 139 12.62 -0.89 8.56
C LEU A 139 13.25 -0.52 7.22
N GLY A 140 12.62 0.39 6.47
CA GLY A 140 13.11 0.87 5.18
C GLY A 140 14.45 1.59 5.29
N ARG A 141 14.65 2.40 6.33
CA ARG A 141 15.92 3.11 6.59
C ARG A 141 17.08 2.18 6.85
N GLU A 142 16.85 1.04 7.49
CA GLU A 142 17.88 0.04 7.73
C GLU A 142 18.22 -0.72 6.44
N HIS A 143 17.20 -1.28 5.78
CA HIS A 143 17.38 -2.30 4.73
C HIS A 143 17.42 -1.78 3.29
N SER A 144 17.05 -0.52 3.03
CA SER A 144 17.12 0.04 1.67
C SER A 144 18.57 0.17 1.18
N GLN A 145 18.79 0.08 -0.12
CA GLN A 145 20.09 0.37 -0.73
C GLN A 145 20.46 1.85 -0.57
N PRO A 146 21.77 2.19 -0.53
CA PRO A 146 22.20 3.58 -0.41
C PRO A 146 21.60 4.52 -1.47
N SER A 147 21.51 4.06 -2.72
CA SER A 147 20.89 4.81 -3.83
C SER A 147 19.40 5.08 -3.59
N SER A 148 18.68 4.10 -3.03
CA SER A 148 17.27 4.26 -2.64
C SER A 148 17.12 5.26 -1.49
N LYS A 149 17.99 5.22 -0.48
CA LYS A 149 17.96 6.19 0.64
C LYS A 149 18.08 7.63 0.12
N VAL A 150 19.01 7.87 -0.81
CA VAL A 150 19.16 9.19 -1.46
C VAL A 150 17.89 9.61 -2.21
N LYS A 151 17.21 8.69 -2.90
CA LYS A 151 15.95 9.01 -3.59
C LYS A 151 14.79 9.28 -2.64
N GLN A 152 14.71 8.53 -1.54
CA GLN A 152 13.71 8.74 -0.49
C GLN A 152 13.88 10.12 0.15
N GLU A 153 15.12 10.53 0.43
CA GLU A 153 15.45 11.83 1.02
C GLU A 153 15.16 13.00 0.07
N ASN A 154 15.44 12.82 -1.23
CA ASN A 154 15.23 13.85 -2.25
C ASN A 154 13.84 13.80 -2.92
N MET A 155 12.93 12.95 -2.42
CA MET A 155 11.60 12.80 -2.99
C MET A 155 10.82 14.12 -2.90
N SER A 156 10.16 14.51 -3.99
CA SER A 156 9.29 15.68 -3.99
C SER A 156 8.20 15.54 -2.92
N PRO A 157 8.06 16.54 -2.00
CA PRO A 157 7.00 16.51 -0.98
C PRO A 157 5.61 16.43 -1.60
N ILE A 158 5.38 17.08 -2.75
CA ILE A 158 4.10 17.05 -3.47
C ILE A 158 3.79 15.65 -3.96
N LEU A 159 4.79 14.93 -4.49
CA LEU A 159 4.62 13.55 -4.94
C LEU A 159 4.27 12.63 -3.77
N ARG A 160 5.00 12.78 -2.65
CA ARG A 160 4.75 12.01 -1.43
C ARG A 160 3.34 12.24 -0.93
N ASP A 161 2.94 13.48 -0.78
CA ASP A 161 1.64 13.85 -0.23
C ASP A 161 0.50 13.38 -1.15
N ASN A 162 0.68 13.42 -2.48
CA ASN A 162 -0.30 12.88 -3.44
C ASN A 162 -0.42 11.35 -3.32
N ALA A 163 0.69 10.63 -3.20
CA ALA A 163 0.69 9.17 -3.04
C ALA A 163 0.00 8.76 -1.72
N VAL A 164 0.33 9.44 -0.63
CA VAL A 164 -0.30 9.23 0.69
C VAL A 164 -1.79 9.51 0.64
N GLN A 165 -2.21 10.64 0.07
CA GLN A 165 -3.63 10.98 -0.04
C GLN A 165 -4.38 9.93 -0.87
N LEU A 166 -3.81 9.47 -1.98
CA LEU A 166 -4.42 8.43 -2.79
C LEU A 166 -4.57 7.12 -1.99
N LEU A 167 -3.53 6.69 -1.28
CA LEU A 167 -3.58 5.48 -0.44
C LEU A 167 -4.64 5.60 0.67
N LYS A 168 -4.71 6.75 1.35
CA LYS A 168 -5.71 7.03 2.40
C LYS A 168 -7.14 7.08 1.88
N LEU A 169 -7.34 7.45 0.61
CA LEU A 169 -8.66 7.48 -0.02
C LEU A 169 -9.11 6.11 -0.53
N VAL A 170 -8.18 5.29 -1.03
CA VAL A 170 -8.50 3.96 -1.56
C VAL A 170 -8.53 2.91 -0.44
N ARG A 171 -7.80 3.13 0.65
CA ARG A 171 -7.67 2.22 1.81
C ARG A 171 -7.45 0.75 1.40
N PRO A 172 -6.44 0.46 0.53
CA PRO A 172 -6.25 -0.88 -0.03
C PRO A 172 -5.94 -1.98 1.00
N LEU A 173 -5.60 -1.65 2.25
CA LEU A 173 -5.33 -2.68 3.26
C LEU A 173 -6.62 -3.15 3.96
N SER A 174 -7.68 -2.35 3.87
CA SER A 174 -9.00 -2.66 4.41
C SER A 174 -9.95 -3.20 3.35
N PHE A 175 -9.88 -2.72 2.10
CA PHE A 175 -10.93 -2.92 1.09
C PHE A 175 -10.49 -3.49 -0.28
N ALA A 176 -9.21 -3.89 -0.44
CA ALA A 176 -8.75 -4.51 -1.69
C ALA A 176 -8.82 -6.04 -1.66
#